data_AF-A0A947SNA9-F1
#
_entry.id   AF-A0A947SNA9-F1
#
_cell.length_a   1.000
_cell.length_b   1.000
_cell.length_c   1.000
_cell.angle_alpha   90.00
_cell.angle_beta   90.00
_cell.angle_gamma   90.00
#
_symmetry.space_group_name_H-M   'P 1'
#
loop_
_entity.id
_entity.type
_entity.pdbx_description
1 polymer ?
#
loop_
_entity_poly.entity_id
_entity_poly.type
_entity_poly.pdbx_seq_one_letter_code
_entity_poly.pdbx_strand_id
1 'polypeptide(L)'
;MGYRLVCFSRHGGSRSTVDNFCGECGERLLREESTQCNCGHLVGLSDNFCPGCGEKTIKEAEEMRKNSARLDDILKRWGYSIPRTEDDPQAPIEKVKQLVRELKEFIATLPPASQGR
;
A
#
# COMPACT_ATOMS: atom_id res chain seq x y z
N MET A 1 -6.08 3.60 23.92
CA MET A 1 -4.81 4.10 23.37
C MET A 1 -3.69 3.67 24.31
N GLY A 2 -2.63 3.05 23.79
CA GLY A 2 -1.51 2.53 24.58
C GLY A 2 -0.20 3.24 24.22
N TYR A 3 0.84 3.03 25.00
CA TYR A 3 2.17 3.53 24.69
C TYR A 3 3.19 2.39 24.65
N ARG A 4 4.18 2.52 23.77
CA ARG A 4 5.31 1.63 23.65
C ARG A 4 6.55 2.38 24.13
N LEU A 5 7.30 1.78 25.04
CA LEU A 5 8.63 2.25 25.40
C LEU A 5 9.62 1.90 24.28
N VAL A 6 10.34 2.90 23.78
CA VAL A 6 11.36 2.78 22.73
C VAL A 6 12.68 3.40 23.17
N CYS A 7 13.79 2.80 22.72
CA CYS A 7 15.12 3.34 22.85
C CYS A 7 15.52 3.98 21.51
N PHE A 8 15.91 5.26 21.53
CA PHE A 8 16.36 5.98 20.33
C PHE A 8 17.87 5.84 20.07
N SER A 9 18.61 5.20 20.98
CA SER A 9 20.01 4.86 20.73
C SER A 9 20.07 3.83 19.58
N ARG A 10 21.09 3.95 18.71
CA ARG A 10 21.32 3.06 17.55
C ARG A 10 21.46 1.56 17.88
N HIS A 11 21.48 1.21 19.16
CA HIS A 11 21.57 -0.15 19.66
C HIS A 11 20.15 -0.62 19.96
N GLY A 12 19.63 -1.56 19.16
CA GLY A 12 18.27 -2.08 19.24
C GLY A 12 18.03 -2.92 20.49
N GLY A 13 18.03 -2.27 21.65
CA GLY A 13 18.06 -2.94 22.94
C GLY A 13 16.72 -3.45 23.46
N SER A 14 16.78 -4.59 24.15
CA SER A 14 15.67 -5.20 24.87
C SER A 14 15.31 -4.42 26.15
N ARG A 15 14.02 -4.35 26.47
CA ARG A 15 13.47 -3.66 27.66
C ARG A 15 13.92 -4.32 28.96
N SER A 16 14.39 -3.51 29.92
CA SER A 16 14.26 -3.83 31.35
C SER A 16 12.84 -3.44 31.80
N THR A 17 12.07 -4.41 32.28
CA THR A 17 10.65 -4.22 32.67
C THR A 17 10.48 -3.49 33.99
N VAL A 18 11.56 -3.21 34.73
CA VAL A 18 11.47 -2.69 36.10
C VAL A 18 11.66 -1.17 36.17
N ASP A 19 12.49 -0.57 35.31
CA ASP A 19 12.95 0.82 35.55
C ASP A 19 12.75 1.82 34.39
N ASN A 20 12.09 1.46 33.28
CA ASN A 20 11.99 2.32 32.07
C ASN A 20 13.35 2.75 31.49
N PHE A 21 14.41 1.96 31.69
CA PHE A 21 15.73 2.18 31.08
C PHE A 21 16.02 1.05 30.07
N CYS A 22 16.81 1.39 29.05
CA CYS A 22 17.29 0.43 28.07
C CYS A 22 18.35 -0.49 28.71
N GLY A 23 18.18 -1.80 28.59
CA GLY A 23 19.12 -2.76 29.17
C GLY A 23 20.49 -2.78 28.50
N GLU A 24 20.63 -2.21 27.29
CA GLU A 24 21.90 -2.21 26.55
C GLU A 24 22.70 -0.92 26.71
N CYS A 25 22.04 0.25 26.63
CA CYS A 25 22.74 1.54 26.69
C CYS A 25 22.51 2.30 28.00
N GLY A 26 21.63 1.83 28.89
CA GLY A 26 21.29 2.50 30.15
C GLY A 26 20.49 3.79 30.00
N GLU A 27 20.18 4.22 28.78
CA GLU A 27 19.38 5.42 28.51
C GLU A 27 17.91 5.24 28.88
N ARG A 28 17.24 6.35 29.18
CA ARG A 28 15.81 6.35 29.51
C ARG A 28 14.99 5.98 28.27
N LEU A 29 14.09 5.01 28.41
CA LEU A 29 13.11 4.67 27.38
C LEU A 29 12.05 5.77 27.29
N LEU A 30 11.76 6.22 26.07
CA LEU A 30 10.73 7.21 25.81
C LEU A 30 9.40 6.52 25.52
N ARG A 31 8.30 7.16 25.95
CA ARG A 31 6.95 6.73 25.59
C ARG A 31 6.63 7.22 24.20
N GLU A 32 6.42 6.28 23.30
CA GLU A 32 5.86 6.54 21.98
C GLU A 32 4.41 6.11 21.96
N GLU A 33 3.55 6.93 21.35
CA GLU A 33 2.16 6.54 21.12
C GLU A 33 2.10 5.31 20.23
N SER A 34 1.29 4.35 20.62
CA SER A 34 1.20 3.06 19.94
C SER A 34 -0.24 2.60 19.79
N THR A 35 -0.47 1.86 18.73
CA THR A 35 -1.74 1.18 18.46
C THR A 35 -1.51 -0.32 18.40
N GLN A 36 -2.57 -1.09 18.66
CA GLN A 36 -2.50 -2.54 18.55
C GLN A 36 -2.84 -2.93 17.12
N CYS A 37 -1.95 -3.67 16.48
CA CYS A 37 -2.23 -4.33 15.21
C CYS A 37 -3.21 -5.50 15.43
N ASN A 38 -3.94 -5.91 14.39
CA ASN A 38 -4.86 -7.05 14.44
C ASN A 38 -4.17 -8.37 14.84
N CYS A 39 -2.86 -8.50 14.61
CA CYS A 39 -2.08 -9.66 15.06
C CYS A 39 -1.74 -9.64 16.57
N GLY A 40 -2.16 -8.60 17.29
CA GLY A 40 -1.92 -8.42 18.72
C GLY A 40 -0.65 -7.65 19.07
N HIS A 41 0.24 -7.38 18.10
CA HIS A 41 1.49 -6.65 18.34
C HIS A 41 1.26 -5.14 18.51
N LEU A 42 2.02 -4.50 19.41
CA LEU A 42 2.01 -3.05 19.59
C LEU A 42 2.92 -2.37 18.57
N VAL A 43 2.32 -1.48 17.78
CA VAL A 43 2.99 -0.78 16.68
C VAL A 43 3.02 0.71 16.97
N GLY A 44 4.17 1.35 16.76
CA GLY A 44 4.30 2.80 16.91
C GLY A 44 3.44 3.51 15.87
N LEU A 45 2.91 4.70 16.19
CA LEU A 45 2.17 5.52 15.21
C LEU A 45 3.05 6.07 14.08
N SER A 46 4.37 5.99 14.26
CA SER A 46 5.43 6.32 13.30
C SER A 46 5.78 5.14 12.38
N ASP A 47 5.39 3.92 12.76
CA ASP A 47 5.69 2.72 11.98
C ASP A 47 4.70 2.59 10.81
N ASN A 48 5.24 2.30 9.63
CA ASN A 48 4.45 2.04 8.43
C ASN A 48 3.95 0.58 8.40
N PHE A 49 4.72 -0.34 8.96
CA PHE A 49 4.42 -1.77 8.96
C PHE A 49 4.46 -2.35 10.37
N CYS A 50 3.60 -3.34 10.63
CA CYS A 50 3.64 -4.10 11.87
C CYS A 50 4.88 -5.02 11.89
N PRO A 51 5.78 -4.92 12.88
CA PRO A 51 6.94 -5.81 12.97
C PRO A 51 6.57 -7.26 13.32
N GLY A 52 5.35 -7.52 13.78
CA GLY A 52 4.88 -8.86 14.13
C GLY A 52 4.36 -9.68 12.93
N CYS A 53 3.63 -9.03 12.00
CA CYS A 53 3.01 -9.72 10.86
C CYS A 53 3.36 -9.14 9.49
N GLY A 54 4.05 -8.00 9.42
CA GLY A 54 4.38 -7.31 8.17
C GLY A 54 3.23 -6.54 7.53
N GLU A 55 2.01 -6.61 8.08
CA GLU A 55 0.85 -5.88 7.57
C GLU A 55 1.00 -4.37 7.78
N LYS A 56 0.44 -3.56 6.87
CA LYS A 56 0.43 -2.10 7.01
C LYS A 56 -0.29 -1.68 8.29
N THR A 57 0.20 -0.60 8.90
CA THR A 57 -0.45 -0.08 10.11
C THR A 57 -1.82 0.50 9.79
N ILE A 58 -2.69 0.55 10.80
CA ILE A 58 -4.06 1.06 10.68
C ILE A 58 -4.05 2.49 10.13
N LYS A 59 -3.07 3.31 10.54
CA LYS A 59 -2.89 4.69 10.06
C LYS A 59 -2.57 4.75 8.57
N GLU A 60 -1.60 3.96 8.10
CA GLU A 60 -1.31 3.89 6.67
C GLU A 60 -2.48 3.31 5.86
N ALA A 61 -3.17 2.30 6.39
CA ALA A 61 -4.34 1.72 5.75
C ALA A 61 -5.49 2.75 5.60
N GLU A 62 -5.70 3.60 6.61
CA GLU A 62 -6.67 4.70 6.55
C GLU A 62 -6.26 5.79 5.55
N GLU A 63 -4.99 6.18 5.52
CA GLU A 63 -4.48 7.14 4.54
C GLU A 63 -4.60 6.60 3.11
N MET A 64 -4.29 5.32 2.89
CA MET A 64 -4.48 4.67 1.60
C MET A 64 -5.95 4.67 1.17
N ARG A 65 -6.89 4.42 2.09
CA ARG A 65 -8.33 4.50 1.81
C ARG A 65 -8.78 5.92 1.45
N LYS A 66 -8.25 6.95 2.12
CA LYS A 66 -8.53 8.35 1.79
C LYS A 66 -7.98 8.71 0.41
N ASN A 67 -6.76 8.27 0.12
CA ASN A 67 -6.11 8.50 -1.17
C ASN A 67 -6.84 7.77 -2.30
N SER A 68 -7.32 6.54 -2.08
CA SER A 68 -8.09 5.80 -3.08
C SER A 68 -9.44 6.45 -3.35
N ALA A 69 -10.14 6.94 -2.32
CA ALA A 69 -11.39 7.68 -2.51
C ALA A 69 -11.18 8.95 -3.35
N ARG A 70 -10.10 9.71 -3.05
CA ARG A 70 -9.74 10.89 -3.82
C ARG A 70 -9.41 10.58 -5.29
N LEU A 71 -8.73 9.47 -5.56
CA LEU A 71 -8.47 9.01 -6.93
C LEU A 71 -9.76 8.64 -7.66
N ASP A 72 -10.68 7.95 -6.98
CA ASP A 72 -11.99 7.58 -7.54
C ASP A 72 -12.80 8.83 -7.96
N ASP A 73 -12.82 9.88 -7.14
CA ASP A 73 -13.43 11.18 -7.46
C ASP A 73 -12.82 11.84 -8.71
N ILE A 74 -11.49 11.83 -8.82
CA ILE A 74 -10.78 12.40 -9.98
C ILE A 74 -11.13 11.65 -11.26
N LEU A 75 -11.12 10.33 -11.20
CA LEU A 75 -11.41 9.47 -12.36
C LEU A 75 -12.86 9.64 -12.83
N LYS A 76 -13.82 9.66 -11.89
CA LYS A 76 -15.22 9.96 -12.19
C LYS A 76 -15.39 11.32 -12.85
N ARG A 77 -14.67 12.35 -12.37
CA ARG A 77 -14.72 13.70 -12.97
C ARG A 77 -14.20 13.72 -14.41
N TRP A 78 -13.26 12.85 -14.75
CA TRP A 78 -12.76 12.68 -16.11
C TRP A 78 -13.58 11.68 -16.95
N GLY A 79 -14.69 11.16 -16.41
CA GLY A 79 -15.54 10.20 -17.09
C GLY A 79 -14.96 8.78 -17.14
N TYR A 80 -13.91 8.49 -16.38
CA TYR A 80 -13.33 7.16 -16.26
C TYR A 80 -13.99 6.39 -15.11
N SER A 81 -14.41 5.16 -15.40
CA SER A 81 -14.87 4.20 -14.41
C SER A 81 -13.89 3.04 -14.35
N ILE A 82 -13.28 2.80 -13.19
CA ILE A 82 -12.46 1.60 -12.98
C ILE A 82 -13.43 0.43 -12.71
N PRO A 83 -13.48 -0.61 -13.56
CA PRO A 83 -14.23 -1.82 -13.24
C PRO A 83 -13.59 -2.49 -12.02
N ARG A 84 -14.39 -2.81 -11.00
CA ARG A 84 -13.90 -3.60 -9.86
C ARG A 84 -13.65 -5.01 -10.36
N THR A 85 -12.47 -5.53 -10.06
CA THR A 85 -12.03 -6.88 -10.48
C THR A 85 -12.84 -8.01 -9.85
N GLU A 86 -13.66 -7.70 -8.84
CA GLU A 86 -14.54 -8.64 -8.14
C GLU A 86 -15.80 -8.99 -8.98
N ASP A 87 -16.24 -8.10 -9.88
CA ASP A 87 -17.49 -8.29 -10.63
C ASP A 87 -17.32 -9.21 -11.85
N ASP A 88 -16.17 -9.15 -12.53
CA ASP A 88 -15.77 -10.07 -13.59
C ASP A 88 -14.25 -9.92 -13.88
N PRO A 89 -13.40 -10.85 -13.40
CA PRO A 89 -11.96 -10.77 -13.62
C PRO A 89 -11.56 -10.99 -15.09
N GLN A 90 -12.43 -11.54 -15.93
CA GLN A 90 -12.14 -11.80 -17.35
C GLN A 90 -12.59 -10.69 -18.28
N ALA A 91 -13.57 -9.86 -17.89
CA ALA A 91 -14.05 -8.73 -18.69
C ALA A 91 -12.93 -7.84 -19.29
N PRO A 92 -11.90 -7.40 -18.55
CA PRO A 92 -10.83 -6.59 -19.13
C PRO A 92 -9.98 -7.37 -20.14
N ILE A 93 -9.77 -8.68 -19.92
CA ILE A 93 -8.98 -9.54 -20.81
C ILE A 93 -9.71 -9.71 -22.15
N GLU A 94 -11.00 -10.00 -22.12
CA GLU A 94 -11.82 -10.15 -23.33
C GLU A 94 -11.91 -8.84 -24.12
N LYS A 95 -12.00 -7.70 -23.42
CA LYS A 95 -11.99 -6.38 -24.06
C LYS A 95 -10.68 -6.10 -24.80
N VAL A 96 -9.54 -6.48 -24.21
CA VAL A 96 -8.23 -6.37 -24.86
C VAL A 96 -8.14 -7.30 -26.07
N LYS A 97 -8.59 -8.55 -25.96
CA LYS A 97 -8.63 -9.48 -27.10
C LYS A 97 -9.46 -8.94 -28.26
N GLN A 98 -10.60 -8.32 -27.96
CA GLN A 98 -11.47 -7.71 -28.95
C GLN A 98 -10.78 -6.56 -29.68
N LEU A 99 -10.16 -5.63 -28.94
CA LEU A 99 -9.39 -4.52 -29.53
C LEU A 99 -8.22 -5.01 -30.40
N VAL A 100 -7.55 -6.09 -29.99
CA VAL A 100 -6.48 -6.69 -30.80
C VAL A 100 -7.01 -7.26 -32.12
N ARG A 101 -8.23 -7.82 -32.15
CA ARG A 101 -8.86 -8.28 -33.39
C ARG A 101 -9.19 -7.10 -34.30
N GLU A 102 -9.84 -6.08 -33.77
CA GLU A 102 -10.19 -4.86 -34.52
C GLU A 102 -8.95 -4.17 -35.10
N LEU A 103 -7.87 -4.09 -34.32
CA LEU A 103 -6.60 -3.53 -34.79
C LEU A 103 -5.98 -4.35 -35.93
N LYS A 104 -6.06 -5.68 -35.87
CA LYS A 104 -5.57 -6.55 -36.95
C LYS A 104 -6.37 -6.36 -38.23
N GLU A 105 -7.69 -6.25 -38.12
CA GLU A 105 -8.57 -5.95 -39.26
C GLU A 105 -8.25 -4.58 -39.85
N PHE A 106 -8.10 -3.56 -39.00
CA PHE A 106 -7.69 -2.22 -39.44
C PHE A 106 -6.36 -2.24 -40.19
N ILE A 107 -5.33 -2.89 -39.65
CA ILE A 107 -4.03 -3.03 -40.31
C ILE A 107 -4.15 -3.76 -41.65
N ALA A 108 -5.00 -4.79 -41.75
CA ALA A 108 -5.22 -5.52 -42.99
C ALA A 108 -5.88 -4.67 -44.10
N THR A 109 -6.62 -3.62 -43.72
CA THR A 109 -7.21 -2.66 -44.68
C THR A 109 -6.25 -1.56 -45.13
N LEU A 110 -5.08 -1.42 -44.49
CA LEU A 110 -4.11 -0.42 -44.90
C LEU A 110 -3.39 -0.88 -46.19
N PRO A 111 -3.15 0.02 -47.15
CA PRO A 111 -2.35 -0.30 -48.31
C PRO A 111 -0.94 -0.72 -47.88
N PRO A 112 -0.30 -1.67 -48.58
CA PRO A 112 1.06 -2.06 -48.26
C PRO A 112 1.94 -0.81 -48.30
N ALA A 113 2.67 -0.57 -47.23
CA ALA A 113 3.63 0.53 -47.18
C ALA A 113 4.53 0.40 -48.40
N SER A 114 4.48 1.40 -49.28
CA SER A 114 5.38 1.50 -50.43
C SER A 114 6.80 1.50 -49.88
N GLN A 115 7.46 0.35 -49.91
CA GLN A 115 8.89 0.25 -49.68
C GLN A 115 9.53 1.06 -50.80
N GLY A 116 9.94 2.28 -50.46
CA GLY A 116 10.64 3.19 -51.36
C GLY A 116 11.88 2.50 -51.93
N ARG A 117 12.06 2.65 -53.24
CA ARG A 117 13.23 2.21 -54.01
C ARG A 117 14.50 2.91 -53.54
#